data_AF-A0A5D3F9J8-F1
#
_entry.id   AF-A0A5D3F9J8-F1
#
_cell.length_a   1.000
_cell.length_b   1.000
_cell.length_c   1.000
_cell.angle_alpha   90.00
_cell.angle_beta   90.00
_cell.angle_gamma   90.00
#
_symmetry.space_group_name_H-M   'P 1'
#
loop_
_entity.id
_entity.type
_entity.pdbx_description
1 polymer ?
#
loop_
_entity_poly.entity_id
_entity_poly.type
_entity_poly.pdbx_seq_one_letter_code
_entity_poly.pdbx_strand_id
1 'polypeptide(L)'
;MARPEPGPAPAGRPVVERSAAVPGPSALTVRPLDGGAAERARGPAGARTIVSVGRGVGGPDAVARYRRLAELTGAALGASRAAVDGGWLPFAHQVGQTGATVAPDLYVAFGISGAVQHTAGMRASGRVVAVNTDPDAPIARLADLVIAADANEVADALLRRLEREG
;
A
#
# COMPACT_ATOMS: atom_id res chain seq x y z
N MET A 1 44.36 -40.82 27.27
CA MET A 1 42.89 -40.66 27.20
C MET A 1 42.62 -39.53 26.20
N ALA A 2 42.17 -39.86 24.98
CA ALA A 2 41.98 -38.88 23.92
C ALA A 2 40.69 -38.07 24.13
N ARG A 3 40.72 -36.76 23.86
CA ARG A 3 39.52 -35.90 23.88
C ARG A 3 38.56 -36.32 22.76
N PRO A 4 37.23 -36.31 22.98
CA PRO A 4 36.28 -36.56 21.91
C PRO A 4 36.30 -35.39 20.89
N GLU A 5 36.30 -35.74 19.61
CA GLU A 5 36.14 -34.82 18.48
C GLU A 5 34.75 -34.16 18.55
N PRO A 6 34.63 -32.86 18.21
CA PRO A 6 33.34 -32.19 18.16
C PRO A 6 32.51 -32.72 16.99
N GLY A 7 31.28 -33.13 17.27
CA GLY A 7 30.31 -33.55 16.25
C GLY A 7 29.94 -32.41 15.28
N PRO A 8 29.44 -32.74 14.08
CA PRO A 8 29.12 -31.73 13.08
C PRO A 8 28.06 -30.76 13.60
N ALA A 9 28.29 -29.46 13.37
CA ALA A 9 27.36 -28.39 13.70
C ALA A 9 26.01 -28.60 12.99
N PRO A 10 24.86 -28.27 13.63
CA PRO A 10 23.56 -28.43 13.00
C PRO A 10 23.47 -27.59 11.72
N ALA A 11 22.93 -28.21 10.66
CA ALA A 11 22.68 -27.57 9.37
C ALA A 11 21.95 -26.24 9.55
N GLY A 12 22.55 -25.18 9.00
CA GLY A 12 22.17 -23.80 9.24
C GLY A 12 20.69 -23.54 9.00
N ARG A 13 20.05 -22.82 9.93
CA ARG A 13 18.78 -22.13 9.67
C ARG A 13 18.95 -21.28 8.40
N PRO A 14 17.96 -21.22 7.49
CA PRO A 14 18.04 -20.30 6.36
C PRO A 14 18.20 -18.89 6.91
N VAL A 15 19.32 -18.25 6.55
CA VAL A 15 19.52 -16.83 6.74
C VAL A 15 18.68 -16.15 5.67
N VAL A 16 17.64 -15.43 6.10
CA VAL A 16 16.92 -14.52 5.20
C VAL A 16 17.83 -13.31 5.02
N GLU A 17 18.61 -13.29 3.94
CA GLU A 17 19.22 -12.04 3.49
C GLU A 17 18.12 -11.11 3.01
N ARG A 18 17.91 -10.02 3.77
CA ARG A 18 17.14 -8.89 3.26
C ARG A 18 17.98 -8.22 2.18
N SER A 19 17.69 -8.52 0.91
CA SER A 19 18.29 -7.81 -0.21
C SER A 19 17.96 -6.32 -0.10
N ALA A 20 19.00 -5.49 -0.01
CA ALA A 20 18.91 -4.03 0.05
C ALA A 20 18.74 -3.37 -1.33
N ALA A 21 18.17 -4.08 -2.30
CA ALA A 21 17.68 -3.46 -3.51
C ALA A 21 16.16 -3.31 -3.39
N VAL A 22 15.73 -2.16 -2.86
CA VAL A 22 14.37 -1.69 -3.17
C VAL A 22 14.39 -1.48 -4.69
N PRO A 23 13.64 -2.28 -5.47
CA PRO A 23 13.63 -2.07 -6.89
C PRO A 23 13.14 -0.63 -7.12
N GLY A 24 13.90 0.17 -7.87
CA GLY A 24 13.41 1.48 -8.29
C GLY A 24 12.03 1.34 -8.94
N PRO A 25 11.24 2.42 -9.08
CA PRO A 25 9.88 2.35 -9.63
C PRO A 25 9.79 1.61 -10.98
N SER A 26 10.91 1.54 -11.72
CA SER A 26 11.09 0.78 -12.97
C SER A 26 11.08 -0.75 -12.84
N ALA A 27 11.21 -1.31 -11.64
CA ALA A 27 11.19 -2.76 -11.40
C ALA A 27 9.88 -3.25 -10.74
N LEU A 28 8.90 -2.36 -10.56
CA LEU A 28 7.54 -2.74 -10.21
C LEU A 28 6.79 -3.19 -11.47
N THR A 29 6.37 -4.45 -11.53
CA THR A 29 5.44 -4.91 -12.59
C THR A 29 4.02 -4.75 -12.08
N VAL A 30 3.30 -3.77 -12.62
CA VAL A 30 1.86 -3.60 -12.39
C VAL A 30 1.14 -4.21 -13.58
N ARG A 31 0.25 -5.17 -13.33
CA ARG A 31 -0.68 -5.64 -14.36
C ARG A 31 -2.09 -5.20 -13.97
N PRO A 32 -2.95 -4.87 -14.93
CA PRO A 32 -4.38 -4.75 -14.67
C PRO A 32 -4.86 -6.02 -13.95
N LEU A 33 -5.62 -5.86 -12.88
CA LEU A 33 -6.26 -7.00 -12.23
C LEU A 33 -7.39 -7.47 -13.15
N ASP A 34 -7.48 -8.77 -13.40
CA ASP A 34 -8.64 -9.38 -14.05
C ASP A 34 -9.85 -9.21 -13.12
N GLY A 35 -10.51 -8.08 -13.26
CA GLY A 35 -11.65 -7.63 -12.47
C GLY A 35 -12.54 -6.80 -13.37
N GLY A 36 -13.72 -7.32 -13.67
CA GLY A 36 -14.68 -6.72 -14.58
C GLY A 36 -14.95 -5.24 -14.27
N ALA A 37 -15.31 -4.52 -15.34
CA ALA A 37 -15.69 -3.10 -15.39
C ALA A 37 -15.89 -2.46 -14.02
N ALA A 38 -14.92 -1.61 -13.63
CA ALA A 38 -14.92 -0.73 -12.47
C ALA A 38 -16.25 -0.78 -11.72
N GLU A 39 -16.35 -1.66 -10.73
CA GLU A 39 -17.40 -1.50 -9.75
C GLU A 39 -17.18 -0.10 -9.21
N ARG A 40 -18.07 0.83 -9.58
CA ARG A 40 -18.01 2.24 -9.21
C ARG A 40 -18.23 2.31 -7.71
N ALA A 41 -17.23 1.86 -6.97
CA ALA A 41 -17.30 1.68 -5.55
C ALA A 41 -17.48 3.08 -4.98
N ARG A 42 -18.66 3.31 -4.38
CA ARG A 42 -19.01 4.58 -3.72
C ARG A 42 -18.09 4.86 -2.51
N GLY A 43 -17.24 3.90 -2.15
CA GLY A 43 -16.25 3.94 -1.10
C GLY A 43 -15.48 2.61 -1.01
N PRO A 44 -14.55 2.46 -0.07
CA PRO A 44 -13.64 1.32 0.04
C PRO A 44 -14.25 0.04 0.64
N ALA A 45 -15.47 0.10 1.18
CA ALA A 45 -16.12 -1.07 1.80
C ALA A 45 -16.48 -2.14 0.76
N GLY A 46 -16.12 -3.40 1.02
CA GLY A 46 -16.38 -4.54 0.13
C GLY A 46 -15.43 -4.67 -1.07
N ALA A 47 -14.52 -3.71 -1.25
CA ALA A 47 -13.58 -3.74 -2.37
C ALA A 47 -12.47 -4.77 -2.17
N ARG A 48 -12.10 -5.46 -3.25
CA ARG A 48 -10.97 -6.42 -3.28
C ARG A 48 -9.61 -5.75 -3.37
N THR A 49 -9.54 -4.56 -3.98
CA THR A 49 -8.32 -3.76 -4.07
C THR A 49 -8.64 -2.34 -3.68
N ILE A 50 -7.80 -1.74 -2.84
CA ILE A 50 -7.97 -0.36 -2.37
C ILE A 50 -6.69 0.42 -2.61
N VAL A 51 -6.81 1.53 -3.34
CA VAL A 51 -5.80 2.59 -3.39
C VAL A 51 -6.22 3.65 -2.37
N SER A 52 -5.43 3.86 -1.32
CA SER A 52 -5.77 4.80 -0.26
C SER A 52 -4.77 5.95 -0.17
N VAL A 53 -5.29 7.18 -0.04
CA VAL A 53 -4.49 8.40 0.06
C VAL A 53 -4.47 8.96 1.48
N GLY A 54 -3.29 9.41 1.91
CA GLY A 54 -3.05 10.08 3.18
C GLY A 54 -2.56 11.50 3.00
N ARG A 55 -2.30 12.18 4.13
CA ARG A 55 -1.83 13.58 4.14
C ARG A 55 -0.59 13.81 3.26
N GLY A 56 0.29 12.81 3.17
CA GLY A 56 1.53 12.90 2.41
C GLY A 56 1.35 13.10 0.91
N VAL A 57 0.14 12.96 0.35
CA VAL A 57 -0.10 13.24 -1.08
C VAL A 57 -0.19 14.74 -1.40
N GLY A 58 -0.38 15.58 -0.38
CA GLY A 58 -0.18 17.03 -0.50
C GLY A 58 -1.41 17.89 -0.80
N GLY A 59 -2.60 17.32 -1.05
CA GLY A 59 -3.81 18.11 -1.24
C GLY A 59 -4.91 17.49 -2.11
N PRO A 60 -6.04 18.20 -2.30
CA PRO A 60 -7.15 17.75 -3.14
C PRO A 60 -6.75 17.62 -4.61
N ASP A 61 -5.87 18.49 -5.11
CA ASP A 61 -5.41 18.46 -6.51
C ASP A 61 -4.70 17.15 -6.86
N ALA A 62 -3.98 16.56 -5.90
CA ALA A 62 -3.31 15.28 -6.07
C ALA A 62 -4.31 14.10 -6.15
N VAL A 63 -5.53 14.23 -5.60
CA VAL A 63 -6.51 13.12 -5.54
C VAL A 63 -6.94 12.65 -6.93
N ALA A 64 -6.99 13.56 -7.91
CA ALA A 64 -7.36 13.20 -9.29
C ALA A 64 -6.44 12.10 -9.87
N ARG A 65 -5.14 12.15 -9.55
CA ARG A 65 -4.16 11.14 -9.92
C ARG A 65 -4.52 9.75 -9.37
N TYR A 66 -4.83 9.68 -8.08
CA TYR A 66 -5.15 8.41 -7.42
C TYR A 66 -6.52 7.87 -7.82
N ARG A 67 -7.48 8.75 -8.14
CA ARG A 67 -8.75 8.36 -8.75
C ARG A 67 -8.51 7.69 -10.10
N ARG A 68 -7.67 8.29 -10.96
CA ARG A 68 -7.28 7.71 -12.25
C ARG A 68 -6.57 6.37 -12.08
N LEU A 69 -5.66 6.26 -11.10
CA LEU A 69 -4.98 5.00 -10.80
C LEU A 69 -5.96 3.91 -10.37
N ALA A 70 -6.93 4.26 -9.51
CA ALA A 70 -7.98 3.36 -9.08
C ALA A 70 -8.85 2.90 -10.25
N GLU A 71 -9.23 3.81 -11.15
CA GLU A 71 -9.99 3.48 -12.37
C GLU A 71 -9.26 2.49 -13.29
N LEU A 72 -7.97 2.72 -13.55
CA LEU A 72 -7.16 1.86 -14.42
C LEU A 72 -6.88 0.47 -13.82
N THR A 73 -6.93 0.35 -12.50
CA THR A 73 -6.64 -0.90 -11.77
C THR A 73 -7.89 -1.63 -11.31
N GLY A 74 -9.07 -1.04 -11.48
CA GLY A 74 -10.32 -1.56 -10.90
C GLY A 74 -10.37 -1.49 -9.37
N ALA A 75 -9.48 -0.70 -8.74
CA ALA A 75 -9.44 -0.54 -7.29
C ALA A 75 -10.50 0.47 -6.82
N ALA A 76 -10.93 0.34 -5.56
CA ALA A 76 -11.67 1.39 -4.89
C ALA A 76 -10.73 2.46 -4.33
N LEU A 77 -11.21 3.70 -4.26
CA LEU A 77 -10.48 4.79 -3.64
C LEU A 77 -10.81 4.87 -2.14
N GLY A 78 -9.78 4.83 -1.29
CA GLY A 78 -9.87 5.06 0.14
C GLY A 78 -9.12 6.32 0.57
N ALA A 79 -9.34 6.76 1.80
CA ALA A 79 -8.69 7.93 2.36
C ALA A 79 -8.41 7.76 3.86
N SER A 80 -7.30 8.30 4.34
CA SER A 80 -7.12 8.52 5.77
C SER A 80 -8.03 9.63 6.27
N ARG A 81 -8.30 9.66 7.59
CA ARG A 81 -9.03 10.77 8.21
C ARG A 81 -8.43 12.14 7.90
N ALA A 82 -7.09 12.27 7.86
CA ALA A 82 -6.45 13.54 7.56
C ALA A 82 -6.80 14.08 6.16
N ALA A 83 -7.01 13.20 5.18
CA ALA A 83 -7.42 13.61 3.83
C ALA A 83 -8.92 13.98 3.79
N VAL A 84 -9.76 13.30 4.57
CA VAL A 84 -11.19 13.61 4.69
C VAL A 84 -11.43 14.91 5.44
N ASP A 85 -10.79 15.08 6.60
CA ASP A 85 -10.85 16.32 7.40
C ASP A 85 -10.28 17.52 6.59
N GLY A 86 -9.33 17.26 5.68
CA GLY A 86 -8.81 18.24 4.72
C GLY A 86 -9.75 18.57 3.56
N GLY A 87 -10.91 17.91 3.46
CA GLY A 87 -11.88 18.11 2.38
C GLY A 87 -11.50 17.50 1.04
N TRP A 88 -10.51 16.60 0.98
CA TRP A 88 -10.00 16.07 -0.29
C TRP A 88 -10.89 14.97 -0.86
N LEU A 89 -11.50 14.18 0.02
CA LEU A 89 -12.46 13.14 -0.30
C LEU A 89 -13.61 13.14 0.71
N PRO A 90 -14.84 12.78 0.30
CA PRO A 90 -15.96 12.61 1.22
C PRO A 90 -15.67 11.57 2.31
N PHE A 91 -16.36 11.70 3.45
CA PHE A 91 -16.27 10.74 4.56
C PHE A 91 -16.53 9.28 4.16
N ALA A 92 -17.34 9.05 3.12
CA ALA A 92 -17.58 7.71 2.57
C ALA A 92 -16.30 6.98 2.13
N HIS A 93 -15.21 7.70 1.87
CA HIS A 93 -13.90 7.12 1.53
C HIS A 93 -13.01 6.85 2.74
N GLN A 94 -13.39 7.31 3.94
CA GLN A 94 -12.54 7.19 5.13
C GLN A 94 -12.33 5.73 5.50
N VAL A 95 -11.07 5.33 5.69
CA VAL A 95 -10.68 4.04 6.26
C VAL A 95 -10.14 4.26 7.68
N GLY A 96 -10.58 3.43 8.63
CA GLY A 96 -10.11 3.48 10.01
C GLY A 96 -11.19 3.21 11.05
N GLN A 97 -10.84 3.37 12.32
CA GLN A 97 -11.69 3.13 13.50
C GLN A 97 -13.03 3.87 13.43
N THR A 98 -13.05 5.07 12.86
CA THR A 98 -14.26 5.91 12.70
C THR A 98 -14.77 5.95 11.26
N GLY A 99 -14.21 5.14 10.36
CA GLY A 99 -14.61 5.06 8.96
C GLY A 99 -15.00 3.65 8.57
N ALA A 100 -14.79 3.30 7.31
CA ALA A 100 -14.91 1.93 6.85
C ALA A 100 -13.81 1.04 7.47
N THR A 101 -14.25 -0.12 7.95
CA THR A 101 -13.36 -1.26 8.19
C THR A 101 -13.35 -2.13 6.95
N VAL A 102 -12.17 -2.48 6.45
CA VAL A 102 -11.94 -3.15 5.17
C VAL A 102 -10.97 -4.32 5.31
N ALA A 103 -11.11 -5.29 4.43
CA ALA A 103 -10.24 -6.46 4.34
C ALA A 103 -10.02 -6.83 2.85
N PRO A 104 -9.43 -5.94 2.04
CA PRO A 104 -9.15 -6.22 0.63
C PRO A 104 -8.06 -7.30 0.50
N ASP A 105 -7.99 -7.91 -0.68
CA ASP A 105 -6.86 -8.74 -1.10
C ASP A 105 -5.57 -7.89 -1.15
N LEU A 106 -5.69 -6.63 -1.63
CA LEU A 106 -4.59 -5.69 -1.76
C LEU A 106 -4.98 -4.28 -1.27
N TYR A 107 -4.17 -3.72 -0.37
CA TYR A 107 -4.27 -2.35 0.13
C TYR A 107 -2.99 -1.58 -0.20
N VAL A 108 -3.09 -0.51 -0.99
CA VAL A 108 -1.95 0.36 -1.32
C VAL A 108 -2.13 1.71 -0.63
N ALA A 109 -1.22 2.01 0.31
CA ALA A 109 -1.26 3.19 1.15
C ALA A 109 -0.27 4.25 0.65
N PHE A 110 -0.78 5.32 0.02
CA PHE A 110 0.02 6.44 -0.49
C PHE A 110 0.04 7.61 0.50
N GLY A 111 1.21 7.94 1.04
CA GLY A 111 1.38 9.08 1.94
C GLY A 111 0.59 8.97 3.25
N ILE A 112 0.36 7.75 3.74
CA ILE A 112 -0.34 7.46 5.00
C ILE A 112 0.72 7.14 6.07
N SER A 113 0.64 7.78 7.24
CA SER A 113 1.57 7.54 8.34
C SER A 113 1.30 6.22 9.08
N GLY A 114 0.05 5.75 9.11
CA GLY A 114 -0.34 4.53 9.81
C GLY A 114 -0.65 4.73 11.29
N ALA A 115 -1.25 5.87 11.66
CA ALA A 115 -1.82 6.05 12.99
C ALA A 115 -2.76 4.88 13.35
N VAL A 116 -2.80 4.49 14.62
CA VAL A 116 -3.57 3.32 15.12
C VAL A 116 -5.04 3.39 14.68
N GLN A 117 -5.61 4.60 14.60
CA GLN A 117 -6.97 4.82 14.14
C GLN A 117 -7.14 4.45 12.67
N HIS A 118 -6.15 4.68 11.80
CA HIS A 118 -6.21 4.25 10.40
C HIS A 118 -6.04 2.74 10.29
N THR A 119 -5.00 2.20 10.93
CA THR A 119 -4.64 0.78 10.82
C THR A 119 -5.70 -0.14 11.41
N ALA A 120 -6.41 0.30 12.46
CA ALA A 120 -7.52 -0.45 13.06
C ALA A 120 -8.57 -0.87 12.01
N GLY A 121 -8.81 -0.04 10.98
CA GLY A 121 -9.78 -0.29 9.92
C GLY A 121 -9.23 -1.05 8.71
N MET A 122 -7.92 -1.29 8.59
CA MET A 122 -7.34 -1.99 7.42
C MET A 122 -6.40 -3.15 7.77
N ARG A 123 -6.16 -3.41 9.06
CA ARG A 123 -5.23 -4.47 9.53
C ARG A 123 -5.58 -5.88 9.05
N ALA A 124 -6.81 -6.11 8.56
CA ALA A 124 -7.27 -7.39 8.03
C ALA A 124 -7.03 -7.53 6.51
N SER A 125 -6.33 -6.58 5.88
CA SER A 125 -5.96 -6.64 4.47
C SER A 125 -5.02 -7.83 4.22
N GLY A 126 -5.20 -8.52 3.09
CA GLY A 126 -4.37 -9.67 2.70
C GLY A 126 -2.94 -9.28 2.38
N ARG A 127 -2.75 -8.24 1.56
CA ARG A 127 -1.46 -7.63 1.24
C ARG A 127 -1.49 -6.12 1.41
N VAL A 128 -0.43 -5.56 1.97
CA VAL A 128 -0.29 -4.13 2.21
C VAL A 128 0.98 -3.61 1.56
N VAL A 129 0.83 -2.61 0.69
CA VAL A 129 1.95 -1.85 0.12
C VAL A 129 1.91 -0.44 0.68
N ALA A 130 3.00 0.03 1.27
CA ALA A 130 3.12 1.39 1.79
C ALA A 130 4.08 2.22 0.92
N VAL A 131 3.63 3.38 0.47
CA VAL A 131 4.45 4.38 -0.21
C VAL A 131 4.54 5.61 0.68
N ASN A 132 5.73 5.87 1.21
CA ASN A 132 5.97 6.96 2.14
C ASN A 132 7.41 7.44 1.99
N THR A 133 7.66 8.74 2.16
CA THR A 133 9.02 9.29 2.19
C THR A 133 9.77 8.87 3.46
N ASP A 134 9.04 8.60 4.53
CA ASP A 134 9.56 8.03 5.78
C ASP A 134 9.44 6.49 5.75
N PRO A 135 10.55 5.74 5.57
CA PRO A 135 10.53 4.28 5.58
C PRO A 135 10.17 3.68 6.96
N ASP A 136 10.31 4.45 8.03
CA ASP A 136 10.04 4.04 9.41
C ASP A 136 8.65 4.46 9.90
N ALA A 137 7.83 5.03 9.00
CA ALA A 137 6.46 5.42 9.30
C ALA A 137 5.66 4.24 9.90
N PRO A 138 4.79 4.45 10.89
CA PRO A 138 4.05 3.37 11.55
C PRO A 138 3.33 2.38 10.62
N ILE A 139 2.86 2.82 9.45
CA ILE A 139 2.24 1.96 8.42
C ILE A 139 3.18 0.87 7.92
N ALA A 140 4.50 1.13 7.88
CA ALA A 140 5.52 0.21 7.39
C ALA A 140 5.56 -1.08 8.20
N ARG A 141 5.18 -1.04 9.49
CA ARG A 141 5.12 -2.22 10.37
C ARG A 141 4.04 -3.22 9.96
N LEU A 142 3.05 -2.79 9.19
CA LEU A 142 1.97 -3.63 8.66
C LEU A 142 2.13 -3.93 7.17
N ALA A 143 3.12 -3.32 6.50
CA ALA A 143 3.31 -3.44 5.07
C ALA A 143 4.11 -4.69 4.72
N ASP A 144 3.64 -5.44 3.71
CA ASP A 144 4.43 -6.47 3.05
C ASP A 144 5.53 -5.87 2.17
N LEU A 145 5.29 -4.68 1.62
CA LEU A 145 6.23 -3.92 0.80
C LEU A 145 6.22 -2.45 1.20
N VAL A 146 7.41 -1.90 1.45
CA VAL A 146 7.62 -0.47 1.70
C VAL A 146 8.40 0.14 0.55
N ILE A 147 7.85 1.20 -0.03
CA ILE A 147 8.49 2.02 -1.06
C ILE A 147 8.82 3.36 -0.41
N ALA A 148 10.11 3.55 -0.11
CA ALA A 148 10.64 4.77 0.49
C ALA A 148 10.83 5.86 -0.59
N ALA A 149 9.73 6.52 -0.97
CA ALA A 149 9.70 7.50 -2.06
C ALA A 149 8.53 8.48 -1.91
N ASP A 150 8.54 9.54 -2.71
CA ASP A 150 7.38 10.43 -2.84
C ASP A 150 6.18 9.68 -3.44
N ALA A 151 5.02 9.85 -2.80
CA ALA A 151 3.81 9.14 -3.19
C ALA A 151 3.33 9.52 -4.60
N ASN A 152 3.47 10.79 -4.99
CA ASN A 152 3.04 11.29 -6.28
C ASN A 152 3.97 10.82 -7.40
N GLU A 153 5.28 10.82 -7.18
CA GLU A 153 6.26 10.28 -8.13
C GLU A 153 5.99 8.80 -8.44
N VAL A 154 5.75 8.00 -7.40
CA VAL A 154 5.41 6.58 -7.57
C VAL A 154 4.08 6.44 -8.31
N ALA A 155 3.03 7.15 -7.89
CA ALA A 155 1.74 7.08 -8.57
C ALA A 155 1.82 7.48 -10.05
N ASP A 156 2.59 8.52 -10.39
CA ASP A 156 2.82 8.93 -11.77
C ASP A 156 3.60 7.87 -12.58
N ALA A 157 4.57 7.19 -11.95
CA ALA A 157 5.29 6.09 -12.59
C ALA A 157 4.36 4.88 -12.88
N LEU A 158 3.47 4.55 -11.93
CA LEU A 158 2.48 3.48 -12.11
C LEU A 158 1.46 3.82 -13.20
N LEU A 159 0.95 5.04 -13.22
CA LEU A 159 0.03 5.52 -14.27
C LEU A 159 0.67 5.41 -15.65
N ARG A 160 1.88 5.98 -15.82
CA ARG A 160 2.62 5.89 -17.08
C ARG A 160 2.85 4.45 -17.52
N ARG A 161 3.04 3.53 -16.58
CA ARG A 161 3.24 2.11 -16.87
C ARG A 161 1.95 1.45 -17.37
N LEU A 162 0.84 1.66 -16.66
CA LEU A 162 -0.47 1.12 -16.98
C LEU A 162 -1.00 1.61 -18.33
N GLU A 163 -0.79 2.89 -18.63
CA GLU A 163 -1.22 3.49 -19.91
C GLU A 163 -0.42 3.01 -21.13
N ARG A 164 0.75 2.38 -20.92
CA ARG A 164 1.52 1.75 -22.00
C ARG A 164 1.15 0.29 -22.26
N GLU A 165 0.46 -0.35 -21.32
CA GLU A 165 0.09 -1.78 -21.41
C GLU A 165 -1.39 -2.02 -21.68
N GLY A 166 -2.23 -0.99 -21.58
CA GLY A 166 -3.63 -1.00 -22.00
C GLY A 166 -3.78 -0.53 -23.44
#